data_AF-A0A139MF55-F1
#
_entry.id   AF-A0A139MF55-F1
#
_cell.length_a   1.000
_cell.length_b   1.000
_cell.length_c   1.000
_cell.angle_alpha   90.00
_cell.angle_beta   90.00
_cell.angle_gamma   90.00
#
_symmetry.space_group_name_H-M   'P 1'
#
loop_
_entity.id
_entity.type
_entity.pdbx_description
1 polymer ?
#
loop_
_entity_poly.entity_id
_entity_poly.type
_entity_poly.pdbx_seq_one_letter_code
_entity_poly.pdbx_strand_id
1 'polypeptide(L)' 'MHKGSFDDEAETFTLMEEFAAAESYELIHKEFHHREIYLSDFRKTAPEKLKTVLRQYAQIKTKEKEAQ' A
#
# COMPACT_ATOMS: atom_id res chain seq x y z
N MET A 1 -1.34 6.59 2.67
CA MET A 1 -0.15 7.24 3.25
C MET A 1 -0.06 6.77 4.70
N HIS A 2 1.06 6.15 5.06
CA HIS A 2 1.32 5.68 6.40
C HIS A 2 1.77 6.84 7.31
N LYS A 3 1.27 6.86 8.54
CA LYS A 3 1.62 7.81 9.59
C LYS A 3 1.84 7.02 10.88
N GLY A 4 3.07 6.98 11.39
CA GLY A 4 3.41 6.11 12.52
C GLY A 4 4.74 5.38 12.32
N SER A 5 5.00 4.40 13.19
CA SER A 5 6.22 3.59 13.09
C SER A 5 6.21 2.72 11.85
N PHE A 6 7.39 2.45 11.28
CA PHE A 6 7.52 1.52 10.16
C PHE A 6 6.97 0.11 10.49
N ASP A 7 7.02 -0.30 11.76
CA ASP A 7 6.45 -1.57 12.23
C ASP A 7 4.93 -1.69 12.00
N ASP A 8 4.23 -0.55 11.96
CA ASP A 8 2.78 -0.47 11.79
C ASP A 8 2.37 -0.32 10.30
N GLU A 9 3.32 -0.37 9.37
CA GLU A 9 3.04 -0.21 7.94
C GLU A 9 2.18 -1.35 7.38
N ALA A 10 2.23 -2.53 7.99
CA ALA A 10 1.40 -3.69 7.65
C ALA A 10 -0.10 -3.35 7.65
N GLU A 11 -0.58 -2.54 8.59
CA GLU A 11 -1.98 -2.11 8.63
C GLU A 11 -2.34 -1.28 7.40
N THR A 12 -1.41 -0.45 6.91
CA THR A 12 -1.62 0.36 5.72
C THR A 12 -1.63 -0.49 4.46
N PHE A 13 -0.82 -1.56 4.41
CA PHE A 13 -0.86 -2.53 3.31
C PHE A 13 -2.22 -3.25 3.23
N THR A 14 -2.74 -3.73 4.36
CA THR A 14 -4.07 -4.36 4.42
C THR A 14 -5.17 -3.42 3.90
N LEU A 15 -5.16 -2.16 4.34
CA LEU A 15 -6.12 -1.15 3.87
C LEU A 15 -6.01 -0.90 2.35
N MET A 16 -4.80 -0.95 1.79
CA MET A 16 -4.59 -0.81 0.35
C MET A 16 -5.15 -2.01 -0.42
N GLU A 17 -5.00 -3.23 0.12
CA GLU A 17 -5.56 -4.45 -0.48
C GLU A 17 -7.09 -4.42 -0.47
N GLU A 18 -7.70 -4.07 0.67
CA GLU A 18 -9.15 -3.95 0.80
C GLU A 18 -9.71 -2.89 -0.15
N PHE A 19 -9.06 -1.73 -0.24
CA PHE A 19 -9.46 -0.67 -1.15
C PHE A 19 -9.33 -1.10 -2.63
N ALA A 20 -8.22 -1.74 -3.00
CA ALA A 20 -8.03 -2.23 -4.36
C ALA A 20 -9.12 -3.26 -4.73
N ALA A 21 -9.40 -4.22 -3.83
CA ALA A 21 -10.42 -5.24 -4.05
C ALA A 21 -11.82 -4.62 -4.21
N ALA A 22 -12.17 -3.63 -3.39
CA ALA A 22 -13.45 -2.91 -3.50
C ALA A 22 -13.61 -2.21 -4.86
N GLU A 23 -12.52 -1.63 -5.38
CA GLU A 23 -12.50 -0.91 -6.65
C GLU A 23 -12.27 -1.81 -7.87
N SER A 24 -12.36 -3.15 -7.73
CA SER A 24 -12.09 -4.12 -8.79
C SER A 24 -10.66 -4.07 -9.35
N TYR A 25 -9.70 -3.75 -8.48
CA TYR A 25 -8.27 -3.87 -8.74
C TYR A 25 -7.65 -5.00 -7.91
N GLU A 26 -6.48 -5.46 -8.34
CA GLU A 26 -5.63 -6.39 -7.62
C GLU A 26 -4.23 -5.78 -7.51
N LEU A 27 -3.64 -5.82 -6.31
CA LEU A 27 -2.28 -5.30 -6.11
C LEU A 27 -1.24 -6.26 -6.71
N ILE A 28 -0.21 -5.68 -7.33
CA ILE A 28 0.86 -6.45 -7.95
C ILE A 28 1.99 -6.67 -6.94
N HIS A 29 2.06 -7.88 -6.40
CA HIS A 29 3.12 -8.31 -5.48
C HIS A 29 4.32 -8.89 -6.25
N LYS A 30 4.95 -8.07 -7.11
CA LYS A 30 6.19 -8.43 -7.83
C LYS A 30 7.37 -7.61 -7.32
N GLU A 31 8.58 -8.11 -7.53
CA GLU A 31 9.81 -7.36 -7.25
C GLU A 31 9.78 -5.99 -7.95
N PHE A 32 10.16 -4.92 -7.26
CA PHE A 32 10.10 -3.51 -7.71
C PHE A 32 8.71 -2.88 -7.89
N HIS A 33 7.62 -3.56 -7.51
CA HIS A 33 6.25 -3.04 -7.62
C HIS A 33 5.68 -2.46 -6.32
N HIS A 34 6.47 -2.42 -5.25
CA HIS A 34 6.21 -1.57 -4.09
C HIS A 34 7.34 -0.54 -3.97
N ARG A 35 6.99 0.66 -3.53
CA ARG A 35 7.94 1.73 -3.20
C ARG A 35 7.52 2.40 -1.91
N GLU A 36 8.51 2.62 -1.07
CA GLU A 36 8.37 3.34 0.19
C GLU A 36 9.11 4.66 0.04
N ILE A 37 8.38 5.76 0.20
CA ILE A 37 8.94 7.10 0.07
C ILE A 37 8.87 7.74 1.46
N TYR A 38 10.00 7.77 2.15
CA TYR A 38 10.14 8.38 3.47
C TYR A 38 10.15 9.91 3.34
N LEU A 39 9.07 10.54 3.82
CA LEU A 39 8.95 12.00 3.80
C LEU A 39 9.56 12.65 5.05
N SER A 40 9.58 11.91 6.16
CA SER A 40 10.16 12.36 7.43
C SER A 40 11.57 11.79 7.62
N ASP A 41 12.47 12.60 8.17
CA ASP A 41 13.79 12.13 8.64
C ASP A 41 13.60 11.31 9.93
N PHE A 42 13.78 10.00 9.84
CA PHE A 42 13.62 9.05 10.94
C PHE A 42 14.57 9.28 12.12
N ARG A 43 15.67 10.01 11.90
CA ARG A 43 16.65 10.32 12.96
C ARG A 43 16.22 11.52 13.81
N LYS A 44 15.32 12.36 13.30
CA LYS A 44 14.93 13.63 13.92
C LYS A 44 13.45 13.68 14.30
N THR A 45 12.66 12.73 13.82
CA THR A 45 11.21 12.72 13.98
C THR A 45 10.83 11.54 14.86
N ALA A 46 9.99 11.79 15.87
CA ALA A 46 9.45 10.71 16.70
C ALA A 46 8.66 9.71 15.84
N PRO A 47 8.71 8.39 16.13
CA PRO A 47 8.05 7.36 15.33
C PRO A 47 6.58 7.65 15.01
N GLU A 48 5.83 8.12 16.00
CA GLU A 48 4.40 8.48 15.86
C GLU A 48 4.12 9.61 14.83
N LYS A 49 5.14 10.40 14.47
CA LYS A 49 5.05 11.54 13.53
C LYS A 49 5.71 11.26 12.18
N LEU A 50 6.28 10.07 11.99
CA LEU A 50 6.84 9.68 10.70
C LEU A 50 5.75 9.60 9.65
N LYS A 51 6.13 9.93 8.43
CA LYS A 51 5.25 9.89 7.27
C LYS A 51 5.94 9.12 6.16
N THR A 52 5.32 8.02 5.75
CA THR A 52 5.78 7.22 4.63
C THR A 52 4.67 7.16 3.59
N VAL A 53 5.01 7.44 2.34
CA VAL A 53 4.13 7.15 1.22
C VAL A 53 4.45 5.75 0.72
N LEU A 54 3.53 4.82 1.01
CA LEU A 54 3.50 3.49 0.42
C LEU A 54 2.83 3.57 -0.95
N ARG A 55 3.55 3.13 -1.99
CA ARG A 55 3.06 3.10 -3.36
C ARG A 55 3.18 1.69 -3.90
N GLN A 56 2.04 1.12 -4.32
CA GLN A 56 1.98 -0.17 -4.97
C GLN A 56 1.37 -0.05 -6.36
N TYR A 57 1.81 -0.89 -7.28
CA TYR A 57 1.13 -1.02 -8.57
C TYR A 57 -0.12 -1.89 -8.40
N ALA A 58 -1.17 -1.55 -9.13
CA ALA A 58 -2.40 -2.31 -9.19
C ALA A 58 -2.77 -2.59 -10.64
N GLN A 59 -3.42 -3.72 -10.88
CA GLN A 59 -3.99 -4.09 -12.18
C GLN A 59 -5.50 -4.22 -12.06
N ILE A 60 -6.21 -3.97 -13.15
CA ILE A 60 -7.66 -4.16 -13.20
C ILE A 60 -7.93 -5.66 -13.09
N LYS A 61 -8.80 -6.04 -12.14
CA LYS A 61 -9.34 -7.39 -12.08
C LYS A 61 -10.42 -7.50 -13.13
N THR A 62 -10.05 -7.95 -14.33
CA THR A 62 -11.04 -8.27 -15.37
C THR A 62 -11.94 -9.34 -14.81
N LYS A 63 -13.23 -9.03 -14.59
CA LYS A 63 -14.24 -10.05 -14.33
C LYS A 63 -14.33 -10.89 -15.60
N GLU A 64 -13.71 -12.07 -15.61
CA GLU A 64 -14.08 -13.08 -16.58
C GLU A 64 -15.60 -13.29 -16.43
N LYS A 65 -16.33 -13.03 -17.51
CA LYS A 65 -17.78 -13.27 -17.55
C LYS A 65 -18.01 -14.71 -17.11
N GLU A 66 -18.79 -14.89 -16.05
CA GLU A 66 -19.36 -16.19 -15.70
C GLU A 66 -19.99 -16.76 -16.98
N ALA A 67 -19.36 -17.81 -17.51
CA ALA A 67 -19.90 -18.57 -18.62
C ALA A 67 -21.14 -19.30 -18.10
N GLN A 68 -22.25 -19.00 -18.76
CA GLN A 68 -23.59 -19.50 -18.52
C GLN A 68 -23.74 -20.95 -18.97
#